data_AF-A0AAD3T173-F1
#
_entry.id   AF-A0AAD3T173-F1
#
_cell.length_a   1.000
_cell.length_b   1.000
_cell.length_c   1.000
_cell.angle_alpha   90.00
_cell.angle_beta   90.00
_cell.angle_gamma   90.00
#
_symmetry.space_group_name_H-M   'P 1'
#
loop_
_entity.id
_entity.type
_entity.pdbx_description
1 polymer ?
#
loop_
_entity_poly.entity_id
_entity_poly.type
_entity_poly.pdbx_seq_one_letter_code
_entity_poly.pdbx_strand_id
1 'polypeptide(L)'
;MNLKVLKLLQTTVIIQVYEGERSLTKDCRFLRKFDLTGIAPAPRGTPQIEVTFEVDANGILNVKAKDKASGKSEKITIPMIRGG
;
A
#
# COMPACT_ATOMS: atom_id res chain seq x y z
N MET A 1 -1.62 5.81 6.69
CA MET A 1 -1.07 6.86 5.79
C MET A 1 -2.11 7.19 4.73
N ASN A 2 -2.26 8.46 4.34
CA ASN A 2 -3.16 8.85 3.23
C ASN A 2 -2.32 9.19 2.00
N LEU A 3 -2.62 8.54 0.88
CA LEU A 3 -1.98 8.76 -0.40
C LEU A 3 -2.95 9.45 -1.37
N LYS A 4 -2.44 10.41 -2.12
CA LYS A 4 -3.15 11.07 -3.22
C LYS A 4 -2.60 10.56 -4.54
N VAL A 5 -3.50 10.25 -5.46
CA VAL A 5 -3.11 9.75 -6.79
C VAL A 5 -2.61 10.92 -7.64
N LEU A 6 -1.36 10.88 -8.06
CA LEU A 6 -0.69 12.00 -8.75
C LEU A 6 -0.76 11.95 -10.28
N LYS A 7 -1.39 10.93 -10.88
CA LYS A 7 -1.59 10.83 -12.33
C LYS A 7 -3.07 10.99 -12.68
N LEU A 8 -3.34 11.68 -13.78
CA LEU A 8 -4.71 11.85 -14.31
C LEU A 8 -5.26 10.51 -14.78
N LEU A 9 -6.56 10.28 -14.52
CA LEU A 9 -7.32 9.11 -15.00
C LEU A 9 -6.66 7.76 -14.61
N GLN A 10 -5.93 7.74 -13.50
CA GLN A 10 -5.27 6.52 -13.02
C GLN A 10 -6.28 5.57 -12.39
N THR A 11 -6.40 4.37 -12.97
CA THR A 11 -7.36 3.34 -12.58
C THR A 11 -6.77 2.28 -11.64
N THR A 12 -5.45 2.25 -11.51
CA THR A 12 -4.71 1.31 -10.67
C THR A 12 -3.65 2.05 -9.86
N VAL A 13 -3.58 1.78 -8.56
CA VAL A 13 -2.49 2.24 -7.68
C VAL A 13 -1.64 1.03 -7.31
N ILE A 14 -0.33 1.16 -7.48
CA ILE A 14 0.64 0.14 -7.10
C ILE A 14 1.18 0.50 -5.71
N ILE A 15 1.06 -0.43 -4.76
CA ILE A 15 1.59 -0.29 -3.41
C ILE A 15 2.79 -1.21 -3.27
N GLN A 16 3.92 -0.63 -2.87
CA GLN A 16 5.16 -1.37 -2.60
C GLN A 16 5.55 -1.18 -1.14
N VAL A 17 5.81 -2.28 -0.46
CA VAL A 17 6.14 -2.33 0.96
C VAL A 17 7.63 -2.61 1.12
N TYR A 18 8.31 -1.77 1.90
CA TYR A 18 9.72 -1.87 2.19
C TYR A 18 9.95 -1.82 3.71
N GLU A 19 11.05 -2.41 4.16
CA GLU A 19 11.52 -2.41 5.54
C GLU A 19 12.96 -1.89 5.60
N GLY A 20 13.22 -0.95 6.51
CA GLY A 20 14.55 -0.37 6.73
C GLY A 20 14.51 1.10 7.12
N GLU A 21 15.65 1.61 7.58
CA GLU A 21 15.79 2.98 8.10
C GLU A 21 16.43 3.94 7.08
N ARG A 22 16.68 3.47 5.86
CA ARG A 22 17.30 4.28 4.80
C ARG A 22 16.29 5.25 4.20
N SER A 23 16.76 6.43 3.80
CA SER A 23 15.89 7.48 3.25
C SER A 23 15.37 7.16 1.84
N LEU A 24 16.08 6.33 1.06
CA LEU A 24 15.69 5.94 -0.29
C LEU A 24 15.25 4.46 -0.29
N THR A 25 14.11 4.19 -0.93
CA THR A 25 13.53 2.85 -0.99
C THR A 25 14.41 1.82 -1.69
N LYS A 26 15.28 2.23 -2.61
CA LYS A 26 16.26 1.37 -3.29
C LYS A 26 17.28 0.74 -2.32
N ASP A 27 17.49 1.36 -1.17
CA ASP A 27 18.43 0.94 -0.13
C ASP A 27 17.71 0.24 1.04
N CYS A 28 16.38 0.13 0.99
CA CYS A 28 15.57 -0.63 1.93
C CYS A 28 15.29 -2.05 1.40
N ARG A 29 14.96 -2.96 2.31
CA ARG A 29 14.56 -4.32 1.94
C ARG A 29 13.15 -4.30 1.38
N PHE A 30 12.98 -4.70 0.12
CA PHE A 30 11.66 -4.93 -0.46
C PHE A 30 10.99 -6.14 0.20
N LEU A 31 9.74 -5.95 0.64
CA LEU A 31 8.93 -7.03 1.23
C LEU A 31 7.95 -7.59 0.21
N ARG A 32 7.01 -6.77 -0.27
CA ARG A 32 5.95 -7.17 -1.20
C ARG A 32 5.42 -5.99 -2.02
N LYS A 33 4.72 -6.31 -3.10
CA LYS A 33 3.97 -5.39 -3.94
C LYS A 33 2.57 -5.94 -4.17
N PHE A 34 1.58 -5.07 -4.23
CA PHE A 34 0.22 -5.39 -4.66
C PHE A 34 -0.44 -4.18 -5.32
N ASP A 35 -1.49 -4.44 -6.08
CA ASP A 35 -2.16 -3.44 -6.89
C ASP A 35 -3.59 -3.27 -6.39
N LEU A 36 -4.01 -2.02 -6.15
CA LEU A 36 -5.40 -1.65 -5.94
C LEU A 36 -5.97 -1.19 -7.28
N THR A 37 -6.85 -2.00 -7.87
CA THR A 37 -7.43 -1.74 -9.19
C THR A 37 -8.86 -1.20 -9.10
N GLY A 38 -9.37 -0.68 -10.21
CA GLY A 38 -10.75 -0.26 -10.33
C GLY A 38 -11.07 1.06 -9.62
N ILE A 39 -10.06 1.94 -9.50
CA ILE A 39 -10.21 3.33 -9.08
C ILE A 39 -10.92 4.09 -10.20
N ALA A 40 -11.96 4.84 -9.87
CA ALA A 40 -12.69 5.64 -10.84
C ALA A 40 -11.77 6.71 -11.45
N PRO A 41 -11.81 6.94 -12.78
CA PRO A 41 -11.05 8.01 -13.41
C PRO A 41 -11.43 9.36 -12.80
N ALA A 42 -10.46 10.09 -12.26
CA ALA A 42 -10.67 11.38 -11.63
C ALA A 42 -9.49 12.33 -11.89
N PRO A 43 -9.67 13.64 -11.65
CA PRO A 43 -8.56 14.58 -11.65
C PRO A 43 -7.45 14.17 -10.68
N ARG A 44 -6.23 14.60 -11.01
CA ARG A 44 -5.05 14.36 -10.18
C ARG A 44 -5.28 14.91 -8.77
N GLY A 45 -4.94 14.11 -7.76
CA GLY A 45 -5.03 14.49 -6.36
C GLY A 45 -6.42 14.32 -5.74
N THR A 46 -7.43 13.98 -6.53
CA THR A 46 -8.80 13.75 -6.06
C THR A 46 -8.99 12.36 -5.43
N PRO A 47 -8.54 11.23 -6.04
CA PRO A 47 -8.65 9.93 -5.38
C PRO A 47 -7.82 9.89 -4.09
N GLN A 48 -8.45 9.43 -3.01
CA GLN A 48 -7.83 9.30 -1.69
C GLN A 48 -7.70 7.81 -1.36
N ILE A 49 -6.47 7.34 -1.28
CA ILE A 49 -6.17 5.97 -0.88
C ILE A 49 -5.70 5.98 0.57
N GLU A 50 -6.43 5.28 1.42
CA GLU A 50 -6.03 5.01 2.80
C GLU A 50 -5.19 3.74 2.84
N VAL A 51 -3.99 3.83 3.40
CA VAL A 51 -3.11 2.68 3.61
C VAL A 51 -2.92 2.44 5.10
N THR A 52 -3.27 1.25 5.56
CA THR A 52 -3.18 0.83 6.96
C THR A 52 -2.16 -0.30 7.08
N PHE A 53 -1.31 -0.21 8.11
CA PHE A 53 -0.33 -1.21 8.47
C PHE A 53 -0.67 -1.70 9.87
N GLU A 54 -0.85 -3.02 10.01
CA GLU A 54 -1.20 -3.66 11.27
C GLU A 54 -0.23 -4.80 11.53
N VAL A 55 0.40 -4.81 12.70
CA VAL A 55 1.25 -5.91 13.15
C VAL A 55 0.50 -6.64 14.24
N ASP A 56 0.29 -7.94 14.07
CA ASP A 56 -0.33 -8.77 15.10
C ASP A 56 0.70 -9.29 16.12
N ALA A 57 0.21 -9.96 17.17
CA ALA A 57 1.04 -10.52 18.23
C ALA A 57 2.02 -11.60 17.74
N ASN A 58 1.81 -12.18 16.55
CA ASN A 58 2.69 -13.17 15.94
C ASN A 58 3.76 -12.53 15.04
N GLY A 59 3.82 -11.20 14.97
CA GLY A 59 4.73 -10.49 14.07
C GLY A 59 4.34 -10.63 12.61
N ILE A 60 3.05 -10.84 12.31
CA ILE A 60 2.56 -10.83 10.94
C ILE A 60 2.11 -9.41 10.58
N LEU A 61 2.69 -8.86 9.51
CA LEU A 61 2.32 -7.56 8.96
C LEU A 61 1.16 -7.70 7.99
N ASN A 62 0.05 -7.05 8.28
CA ASN A 62 -1.06 -6.86 7.36
C ASN A 62 -0.99 -5.45 6.78
N VAL A 63 -0.98 -5.34 5.45
CA VAL A 63 -1.02 -4.07 4.75
C VAL A 63 -2.29 -4.02 3.93
N LYS A 64 -3.13 -3.01 4.18
CA LYS A 64 -4.39 -2.80 3.47
C LYS A 64 -4.37 -1.45 2.77
N ALA A 65 -4.78 -1.42 1.51
CA ALA A 65 -5.07 -0.20 0.77
C ALA A 65 -6.57 -0.12 0.48
N LYS A 66 -7.19 1.03 0.70
CA LYS A 66 -8.61 1.27 0.45
C LYS A 66 -8.83 2.59 -0.27
N ASP A 67 -9.55 2.55 -1.39
CA ASP A 67 -10.10 3.76 -2.00
C ASP A 67 -11.28 4.25 -1.16
N LYS A 68 -11.19 5.47 -0.64
CA LYS A 68 -12.23 6.04 0.24
C LYS A 68 -13.53 6.34 -0.50
N ALA A 69 -13.48 6.57 -1.82
CA ALA A 69 -14.66 6.90 -2.61
C ALA A 69 -15.50 5.66 -2.93
N SER A 70 -14.88 4.62 -3.51
CA SER A 70 -15.60 3.40 -3.88
C SER A 70 -15.70 2.36 -2.76
N GLY A 71 -14.88 2.48 -1.71
CA GLY A 71 -14.77 1.48 -0.66
C GLY A 71 -13.97 0.23 -1.06
N LYS A 72 -13.54 0.11 -2.33
CA LYS A 72 -12.70 -1.00 -2.79
C LYS A 72 -11.41 -1.06 -2.00
N SER A 73 -11.00 -2.26 -1.64
CA SER A 73 -9.78 -2.47 -0.88
C SER A 73 -9.08 -3.74 -1.28
N GLU A 74 -7.75 -3.68 -1.23
CA GLU A 74 -6.87 -4.83 -1.38
C GLU A 74 -5.98 -4.95 -0.15
N LYS A 75 -5.63 -6.18 0.23
CA LYS A 75 -4.74 -6.43 1.36
C LYS A 75 -3.73 -7.51 1.04
N ILE A 76 -2.57 -7.40 1.68
CA ILE A 76 -1.57 -8.46 1.72
C ILE A 76 -1.15 -8.75 3.16
N THR A 77 -0.67 -9.97 3.37
CA THR A 77 -0.15 -10.45 4.64
C THR A 77 1.31 -10.86 4.43
N ILE A 78 2.20 -10.36 5.28
CA ILE A 78 3.64 -10.54 5.21
C ILE A 78 4.11 -11.08 6.57
N PRO A 79 4.54 -12.35 6.66
CA PRO A 79 5.15 -12.85 7.89
C PRO A 79 6.52 -12.17 8.09
N MET A 80 6.70 -11.45 9.22
CA MET A 80 7.97 -10.77 9.52
C MET A 80 8.96 -11.67 10.24
N ILE A 81 8.48 -12.69 10.96
CA ILE A 81 9.34 -13.73 11.50
C ILE A 81 9.79 -14.63 10.35
N ARG A 82 11.02 -14.40 9.87
CA ARG A 82 11.78 -15.47 9.22
C ARG A 82 12.29 -16.37 10.34
N GLY A 83 11.96 -17.65 10.31
CA GLY A 83 12.66 -18.65 11.12
C GLY A 83 14.17 -18.44 10.93
N GLY A 84 14.90 -18.43 12.05
CA GLY A 84 16.36 -18.29 12.09
C GLY A 84 17.08 -19.47 11.46
#